data_AF-A0A1Q6EX42-F1
#
_entry.id   AF-A0A1Q6EX42-F1
#
_cell.length_a   1.000
_cell.length_b   1.000
_cell.length_c   1.000
_cell.angle_alpha   90.00
_cell.angle_beta   90.00
_cell.angle_gamma   90.00
#
_symmetry.space_group_name_H-M   'P 1'
#
loop_
_entity.id
_entity.type
_entity.pdbx_description
1 polymer ?
#
loop_
_entity_poly.entity_id
_entity_poly.type
_entity_poly.pdbx_seq_one_letter_code
_entity_poly.pdbx_strand_id
1 'polypeptide(L)'
;MRSRSSIAASPIAADGTIYTVPTTKTQVAVKSDGQDLSAQATFKLKVPSADTVTDDQIDAAAKYAEEGGASSAAAAKILQQAATARRDAAVNAVSAQKAQAARDADARHKATDLYQLDIPVEWYGKVETWQNGSTLCIYLAGDSDTPIVTLVAVREGESFTPDEGDTVLGAANLGNGYTVYASGPVYPYVVPQTINGRTQNPVSTYPMDTAIELVELTTGNRYTYSQIKNVLVGKDGKADAATKLETDYLAQILLPSIKAQD
;
A
#
# COMPACT_ATOMS: atom_id res chain seq x y z
N MET A 1 -0.78 30.24 -54.76
CA MET A 1 -1.19 31.10 -53.61
C MET A 1 -1.05 30.27 -52.34
N ARG A 2 -0.18 30.64 -51.39
CA ARG A 2 -0.07 29.90 -50.10
C ARG A 2 -1.12 30.47 -49.15
N SER A 3 -2.22 29.76 -48.94
CA SER A 3 -3.15 30.10 -47.87
C SER A 3 -2.54 29.69 -46.53
N ARG A 4 -2.52 30.59 -45.54
CA ARG A 4 -2.15 30.27 -44.16
C ARG A 4 -3.44 30.21 -43.34
N SER A 5 -3.76 29.03 -42.82
CA SER A 5 -4.82 28.85 -41.82
C SER A 5 -4.15 28.66 -40.46
N SER A 6 -4.52 29.48 -39.47
CA SER A 6 -4.09 29.31 -38.08
C SER A 6 -5.26 28.82 -37.24
N ILE A 7 -5.04 27.77 -36.46
CA ILE A 7 -5.97 27.30 -35.44
C ILE A 7 -5.32 27.62 -34.10
N ALA A 8 -5.97 28.47 -33.31
CA ALA A 8 -5.56 28.74 -31.94
C ALA A 8 -6.36 27.82 -31.00
N ALA A 9 -5.66 27.22 -30.03
CA ALA A 9 -6.25 26.34 -29.04
C ALA A 9 -5.59 26.59 -27.69
N SER A 10 -6.39 26.53 -26.62
CA SER A 10 -5.87 26.65 -25.26
C SER A 10 -5.01 25.44 -24.91
N PRO A 11 -3.79 25.63 -24.38
CA PRO A 11 -3.01 24.55 -23.80
C PRO A 11 -3.48 24.15 -22.38
N ILE A 12 -4.56 24.75 -21.89
CA ILE A 12 -5.23 24.38 -20.65
C ILE A 12 -6.59 23.77 -20.97
N ALA A 13 -6.84 22.56 -20.48
CA ALA A 13 -8.14 21.90 -20.55
C ALA A 13 -9.14 22.51 -19.54
N ALA A 14 -10.43 22.24 -19.75
CA ALA A 14 -11.49 22.71 -18.84
C ALA A 14 -11.33 22.21 -17.39
N ASP A 15 -10.70 21.06 -17.17
CA ASP A 15 -10.41 20.49 -15.85
C ASP A 15 -9.07 20.97 -15.24
N GLY A 16 -8.44 21.98 -15.86
CA GLY A 16 -7.16 22.53 -15.44
C GLY A 16 -5.93 21.73 -15.90
N THR A 17 -6.09 20.65 -16.68
CA THR A 17 -4.94 19.92 -17.20
C THR A 17 -4.12 20.79 -18.15
N ILE A 18 -2.82 20.93 -17.87
CA ILE A 18 -1.89 21.64 -18.75
C ILE A 18 -1.29 20.68 -19.77
N TYR A 19 -1.25 21.13 -21.02
CA TYR A 19 -0.50 20.50 -22.09
C TYR A 19 0.78 21.29 -22.34
N THR A 20 1.90 20.58 -22.42
CA THR A 20 3.18 21.18 -22.78
C THR A 20 3.08 21.72 -24.19
N VAL A 21 3.22 23.03 -24.35
CA VAL A 21 3.28 23.67 -25.67
C VAL A 21 4.66 23.39 -26.26
N PRO A 22 4.77 22.70 -27.41
CA PRO A 22 6.05 22.51 -28.07
C PRO A 22 6.63 23.86 -28.49
N THR A 23 7.90 24.10 -28.20
CA THR A 23 8.62 25.30 -28.66
C THR A 23 8.86 25.28 -30.18
N THR A 24 8.72 24.11 -30.80
CA THR A 24 8.85 23.89 -32.24
C THR A 24 7.55 24.22 -32.96
N LYS A 25 7.59 25.21 -33.88
CA LYS A 25 6.46 25.55 -34.74
C LYS A 25 6.34 24.54 -35.88
N THR A 26 5.25 23.76 -35.90
CA THR A 26 4.95 22.85 -37.01
C THR A 26 4.18 23.60 -38.10
N GLN A 27 4.67 23.59 -39.34
CA GLN A 27 3.90 24.07 -40.49
C GLN A 27 3.10 22.93 -41.11
N VAL A 28 1.79 23.10 -41.20
CA VAL A 28 0.93 22.25 -42.04
C VAL A 28 0.90 22.86 -43.44
N ALA A 29 1.40 22.14 -44.43
CA ALA A 29 1.33 22.54 -45.83
C ALA A 29 0.26 21.70 -46.54
N VAL A 30 -0.84 22.36 -46.94
CA VAL A 30 -1.86 21.74 -47.80
C VAL A 30 -1.48 22.02 -49.26
N LYS A 31 -1.22 20.96 -50.04
CA LYS A 31 -0.99 21.07 -51.49
C LYS A 31 -2.31 20.78 -52.20
N SER A 32 -2.82 21.77 -52.92
CA SER A 32 -4.12 21.75 -53.59
C SER A 32 -4.01 21.12 -54.99
N ASP A 33 -3.64 19.84 -55.07
CA ASP A 33 -3.60 19.08 -56.34
C ASP A 33 -4.56 17.88 -56.30
N GLY A 34 -5.86 18.13 -56.02
CA GLY A 34 -6.89 17.08 -56.08
C GLY A 34 -6.82 15.99 -55.00
N GLN A 35 -6.09 16.23 -53.89
CA GLN A 35 -5.93 15.30 -52.79
C GLN A 35 -7.19 15.18 -51.91
N ASP A 36 -7.60 13.96 -51.59
CA ASP A 36 -8.60 13.67 -50.55
C ASP A 36 -8.04 14.03 -49.16
N LEU A 37 -8.68 14.99 -48.50
CA LEU A 37 -8.31 15.50 -47.18
C LEU A 37 -9.08 14.80 -46.04
N SER A 38 -9.68 13.64 -46.31
CA SER A 38 -10.39 12.82 -45.31
C SER A 38 -9.46 12.15 -44.28
N ALA A 39 -8.16 12.04 -44.57
CA ALA A 39 -7.18 11.43 -43.69
C ALA A 39 -6.90 12.30 -42.44
N GLN A 40 -7.07 11.71 -41.25
CA GLN A 40 -6.80 12.41 -39.99
C GLN A 40 -5.31 12.38 -39.63
N ALA A 41 -4.76 13.55 -39.26
CA ALA A 41 -3.45 13.66 -38.63
C ALA A 41 -3.62 13.90 -37.13
N THR A 42 -2.99 13.08 -36.30
CA THR A 42 -3.03 13.21 -34.83
C THR A 42 -1.68 13.68 -34.29
N PHE A 43 -1.71 14.63 -33.37
CA PHE A 43 -0.54 15.05 -32.58
C PHE A 43 -0.79 14.71 -31.11
N LYS A 44 0.24 14.16 -30.44
CA LYS A 44 0.19 13.87 -29.00
C LYS A 44 0.88 14.98 -28.24
N LEU A 45 0.15 15.66 -27.36
CA LEU A 45 0.71 16.64 -26.44
C LEU A 45 1.15 15.96 -25.15
N LYS A 46 2.26 16.43 -24.56
CA LYS A 46 2.75 15.91 -23.28
C LYS A 46 1.99 16.58 -22.14
N VAL A 47 1.54 15.78 -21.18
CA VAL A 47 0.92 16.26 -19.94
C VAL A 47 1.94 16.08 -18.81
N PRO A 48 2.46 17.16 -18.21
CA PRO A 48 3.28 17.06 -17.00
C PRO A 48 2.43 16.56 -15.82
N SER A 49 3.08 16.01 -14.78
CA SER A 49 2.38 15.64 -13.56
C SER A 49 1.83 16.89 -12.89
N ALA A 50 0.56 16.85 -12.46
CA ALA A 50 -0.15 18.03 -11.96
C ALA A 50 0.53 18.68 -10.74
N ASP A 51 1.14 17.88 -9.87
CA ASP A 51 1.89 18.33 -8.68
C ASP A 51 3.25 18.96 -9.00
N THR A 52 3.73 18.82 -10.24
CA THR A 52 5.01 19.36 -10.72
C THR A 52 4.88 20.60 -11.60
N VAL A 53 3.64 20.97 -11.95
CA VAL A 53 3.36 22.13 -12.78
C VAL A 53 3.76 23.41 -12.04
N THR A 54 4.56 24.27 -12.67
CA THR A 54 5.00 25.54 -12.08
C THR A 54 4.04 26.69 -12.37
N ASP A 55 4.12 27.78 -11.60
CA ASP A 55 3.39 29.02 -11.90
C ASP A 55 3.73 29.53 -13.31
N ASP A 56 5.01 29.53 -13.68
CA ASP A 56 5.47 29.94 -15.02
C ASP A 56 4.81 29.11 -16.14
N GLN A 57 4.60 27.81 -15.92
CA GLN A 57 3.92 26.94 -16.89
C GLN A 57 2.44 27.25 -16.99
N ILE A 58 1.78 27.55 -15.87
CA ILE A 58 0.38 27.99 -15.83
C ILE A 58 0.22 29.34 -16.52
N ASP A 59 1.09 30.29 -16.25
CA ASP A 59 1.04 31.63 -16.82
C ASP A 59 1.33 31.64 -18.31
N ALA A 60 2.33 30.88 -18.76
CA ALA A 60 2.60 30.69 -20.18
C ALA A 60 1.40 30.05 -20.90
N ALA A 61 0.79 29.03 -20.30
CA ALA A 61 -0.38 28.36 -20.86
C ALA A 61 -1.60 29.30 -20.92
N ALA A 62 -1.81 30.12 -19.88
CA ALA A 62 -2.89 31.10 -19.81
C ALA A 62 -2.71 32.19 -20.87
N LYS A 63 -1.49 32.66 -21.09
CA LYS A 63 -1.17 33.62 -22.15
C LYS A 63 -1.53 33.08 -23.53
N TYR A 64 -1.19 31.83 -23.83
CA TYR A 64 -1.60 31.20 -25.11
C TYR A 64 -3.12 31.05 -25.22
N ALA A 65 -3.81 30.77 -24.12
CA ALA A 65 -5.27 30.75 -24.11
C ALA A 65 -5.86 32.15 -24.39
N GLU A 66 -5.30 33.21 -23.83
CA GLU A 66 -5.73 34.59 -24.06
C GLU A 66 -5.46 35.07 -25.50
N GLU A 67 -4.33 34.69 -26.10
CA GLU A 67 -3.92 35.06 -27.47
C GLU A 67 -4.74 34.36 -28.59
N GLY A 68 -5.80 33.63 -28.23
CA GLY A 68 -6.76 33.05 -29.18
C GLY A 68 -7.15 31.60 -28.88
N GLY A 69 -6.58 30.98 -27.85
CA GLY A 69 -6.94 29.62 -27.44
C GLY A 69 -8.26 29.51 -26.66
N ALA A 70 -8.82 30.63 -26.20
CA ALA A 70 -10.08 30.73 -25.49
C ALA A 70 -11.01 31.77 -26.15
N SER A 71 -12.30 31.71 -25.83
CA SER A 71 -13.32 32.61 -26.40
C SER A 71 -13.21 34.06 -25.92
N SER A 72 -12.45 34.32 -24.84
CA SER A 72 -12.19 35.65 -24.28
C SER A 72 -11.06 35.61 -23.26
N ALA A 73 -10.51 36.77 -22.89
CA ALA A 73 -9.57 36.89 -21.77
C ALA A 73 -10.16 36.40 -20.44
N ALA A 74 -11.47 36.63 -20.22
CA ALA A 74 -12.17 36.11 -19.04
C ALA A 74 -12.20 34.57 -19.03
N ALA A 75 -12.46 33.95 -20.18
CA ALA A 75 -12.41 32.49 -20.33
C ALA A 75 -10.99 31.94 -20.11
N ALA A 76 -9.96 32.62 -20.62
CA ALA A 76 -8.56 32.25 -20.36
C ALA A 76 -8.21 32.31 -18.86
N LYS A 77 -8.70 33.33 -18.14
CA LYS A 77 -8.50 33.44 -16.69
C LYS A 77 -9.20 32.33 -15.91
N ILE A 78 -10.39 31.92 -16.32
CA ILE A 78 -11.09 30.76 -15.71
C ILE A 78 -10.25 29.49 -15.88
N LEU A 79 -9.66 29.29 -17.07
CA LEU A 79 -8.78 28.14 -17.32
C LEU A 79 -7.50 28.19 -16.47
N GLN A 80 -6.87 29.35 -16.32
CA GLN A 80 -5.73 29.55 -15.42
C GLN A 80 -6.06 29.19 -13.97
N GLN A 81 -7.23 29.62 -13.49
CA GLN A 81 -7.73 29.29 -12.15
C GLN A 81 -7.97 27.79 -11.99
N ALA A 82 -8.57 27.14 -12.99
CA ALA A 82 -8.76 25.69 -12.99
C ALA A 82 -7.41 24.95 -12.93
N ALA A 83 -6.41 25.40 -13.69
CA ALA A 83 -5.07 24.81 -13.66
C ALA A 83 -4.36 24.98 -12.31
N THR A 84 -4.48 26.17 -11.72
CA THR A 84 -3.96 26.46 -10.38
C THR A 84 -4.62 25.57 -9.34
N ALA A 85 -5.95 25.52 -9.33
CA ALA A 85 -6.71 24.68 -8.39
C ALA A 85 -6.37 23.20 -8.54
N ARG A 86 -6.20 22.71 -9.78
CA ARG A 86 -5.79 21.33 -10.06
C ARG A 86 -4.40 21.03 -9.49
N ARG A 87 -3.42 21.89 -9.74
CA ARG A 87 -2.06 21.73 -9.20
C ARG A 87 -2.10 21.71 -7.68
N ASP A 88 -2.75 22.69 -7.06
CA ASP A 88 -2.77 22.83 -5.60
C ASP A 88 -3.46 21.63 -4.94
N ALA A 89 -4.55 21.12 -5.55
CA ALA A 89 -5.17 19.87 -5.13
C ALA A 89 -4.22 18.67 -5.22
N ALA A 90 -3.45 18.56 -6.31
CA ALA A 90 -2.48 17.49 -6.48
C ALA A 90 -1.31 17.58 -5.47
N VAL A 91 -0.76 18.78 -5.23
CA VAL A 91 0.28 19.02 -4.21
C VAL A 91 -0.21 18.67 -2.81
N ASN A 92 -1.45 19.06 -2.48
CA ASN A 92 -2.07 18.72 -1.20
C ASN A 92 -2.29 17.21 -1.05
N ALA A 93 -2.73 16.53 -2.12
CA ALA A 93 -2.89 15.08 -2.10
C ALA A 93 -1.55 14.35 -1.89
N VAL A 94 -0.49 14.75 -2.59
CA VAL A 94 0.86 14.18 -2.42
C VAL A 94 1.38 14.43 -1.00
N SER A 95 1.16 15.63 -0.46
CA SER A 95 1.58 15.96 0.91
C SER A 95 0.81 15.16 1.95
N ALA A 96 -0.50 14.99 1.77
CA ALA A 96 -1.32 14.15 2.64
C ALA A 96 -0.90 12.68 2.57
N GLN A 97 -0.59 12.16 1.38
CA GLN A 97 -0.08 10.80 1.20
C GLN A 97 1.28 10.61 1.91
N LYS A 98 2.20 11.58 1.80
CA LYS A 98 3.48 11.54 2.51
C LYS A 98 3.30 11.60 4.03
N ALA A 99 2.39 12.45 4.51
CA ALA A 99 2.07 12.54 5.94
C ALA A 99 1.45 11.24 6.47
N GLN A 100 0.57 10.60 5.69
CA GLN A 100 0.03 9.30 6.05
C GLN A 100 1.11 8.23 6.07
N ALA A 101 1.94 8.15 5.03
CA ALA A 101 3.06 7.20 4.99
C ALA A 101 4.05 7.41 6.15
N ALA A 102 4.26 8.65 6.59
CA ALA A 102 5.11 8.97 7.75
C ALA A 102 4.45 8.54 9.08
N ARG A 103 3.14 8.75 9.25
CA ARG A 103 2.39 8.25 10.41
C ARG A 103 2.36 6.73 10.44
N ASP A 104 2.14 6.11 9.28
CA ASP A 104 2.22 4.66 9.14
C ASP A 104 3.63 4.19 9.44
N ALA A 105 4.67 4.94 9.04
CA ALA A 105 6.07 4.62 9.35
C ALA A 105 6.35 4.66 10.86
N ASP A 106 5.85 5.67 11.55
CA ASP A 106 5.96 5.82 13.01
C ASP A 106 5.19 4.72 13.76
N ALA A 107 4.00 4.37 13.29
CA ALA A 107 3.17 3.32 13.88
C ALA A 107 3.77 1.91 13.74
N ARG A 108 4.75 1.70 12.85
CA ARG A 108 5.43 0.41 12.62
C ARG A 108 6.44 0.06 13.68
N HIS A 109 7.16 1.06 14.16
CA HIS A 109 8.23 0.82 15.09
C HIS A 109 7.63 0.59 16.48
N LYS A 110 7.97 -0.53 17.11
CA LYS A 110 7.55 -0.88 18.45
C LYS A 110 8.77 -1.08 19.31
N ALA A 111 8.80 -0.39 20.44
CA ALA A 111 9.87 -0.48 21.42
C ALA A 111 9.28 -0.92 22.76
N THR A 112 9.89 -1.96 23.33
CA THR A 112 9.64 -2.47 24.67
C THR A 112 10.79 -2.11 25.60
N ASP A 113 10.70 -2.51 26.86
CA ASP A 113 11.79 -2.27 27.82
C ASP A 113 13.10 -2.99 27.45
N LEU A 114 13.05 -4.06 26.63
CA LEU A 114 14.23 -4.90 26.31
C LEU A 114 14.54 -5.00 24.81
N TYR A 115 13.56 -4.81 23.94
CA TYR A 115 13.74 -4.95 22.49
C TYR A 115 12.84 -3.99 21.72
N GLN A 116 13.25 -3.71 20.50
CA GLN A 116 12.46 -3.06 19.47
C GLN A 116 12.25 -3.99 18.28
N LEU A 117 11.21 -3.71 17.50
CA LEU A 117 10.98 -4.31 16.19
C LEU A 117 10.20 -3.36 15.29
N ASP A 118 10.16 -3.71 14.01
CA ASP A 118 9.25 -3.11 13.06
C ASP A 118 8.16 -4.10 12.68
N ILE A 119 6.90 -3.65 12.72
CA ILE A 119 5.76 -4.40 12.22
C ILE A 119 5.93 -4.63 10.69
N PRO A 120 5.68 -5.85 10.18
CA PRO A 120 5.76 -6.18 8.76
C PRO A 120 4.85 -5.32 7.89
N VAL A 121 5.29 -5.00 6.66
CA VAL A 121 4.54 -4.10 5.75
C VAL A 121 3.21 -4.62 5.29
N GLU A 122 3.10 -5.93 5.17
CA GLU A 122 1.90 -6.65 4.82
C GLU A 122 0.82 -6.56 5.90
N TRP A 123 1.19 -6.12 7.12
CA TRP A 123 0.30 -6.05 8.28
C TRP A 123 -0.26 -4.64 8.54
N TYR A 124 0.13 -3.63 7.74
CA TYR A 124 -0.29 -2.25 7.98
C TYR A 124 -1.79 -2.02 7.79
N GLY A 125 -2.36 -1.32 8.76
CA GLY A 125 -3.80 -1.07 8.83
C GLY A 125 -4.63 -2.30 9.17
N LYS A 126 -4.00 -3.47 9.38
CA LYS A 126 -4.68 -4.75 9.67
C LYS A 126 -4.42 -5.25 11.08
N VAL A 127 -3.40 -4.74 11.76
CA VAL A 127 -3.04 -5.14 13.11
C VAL A 127 -2.97 -3.96 14.06
N GLU A 128 -3.23 -4.26 15.33
CA GLU A 128 -2.99 -3.38 16.47
C GLU A 128 -2.04 -4.08 17.46
N THR A 129 -1.59 -3.34 18.47
CA THR A 129 -0.61 -3.86 19.44
C THR A 129 -0.99 -3.49 20.87
N TRP A 130 -0.81 -4.44 21.80
CA TRP A 130 -0.77 -4.14 23.23
C TRP A 130 0.61 -4.50 23.79
N GLN A 131 1.05 -3.74 24.79
CA GLN A 131 2.36 -3.91 25.41
C GLN A 131 2.24 -3.90 26.93
N ASN A 132 2.99 -4.80 27.60
CA ASN A 132 3.20 -4.80 29.04
C ASN A 132 4.67 -5.12 29.33
N GLY A 133 5.45 -4.09 29.66
CA GLY A 133 6.90 -4.21 29.85
C GLY A 133 7.59 -4.74 28.59
N SER A 134 8.20 -5.93 28.70
CA SER A 134 8.88 -6.66 27.60
C SER A 134 8.01 -7.72 26.92
N THR A 135 6.70 -7.67 27.12
CA THR A 135 5.74 -8.47 26.36
C THR A 135 5.01 -7.55 25.39
N LEU A 136 5.01 -7.92 24.11
CA LEU A 136 4.24 -7.25 23.06
C LEU A 136 3.36 -8.27 22.37
N CYS A 137 2.06 -8.01 22.26
CA CYS A 137 1.18 -8.79 21.40
C CYS A 137 0.74 -7.95 20.22
N ILE A 138 0.71 -8.58 19.06
CA ILE A 138 0.20 -8.07 17.80
C ILE A 138 -1.07 -8.86 17.50
N TYR A 139 -2.20 -8.17 17.35
CA TYR A 139 -3.53 -8.77 17.20
C TYR A 139 -4.29 -8.12 16.04
N LEU A 140 -5.34 -8.77 15.56
CA LEU A 140 -6.15 -8.26 14.45
C LEU A 140 -6.80 -6.91 14.82
N ALA A 141 -6.69 -5.91 13.94
CA ALA A 141 -7.23 -4.59 14.21
C ALA A 141 -8.75 -4.64 14.45
N GLY A 142 -9.21 -4.01 15.53
CA GLY A 142 -10.62 -4.02 15.93
C GLY A 142 -11.08 -5.29 16.66
N ASP A 143 -10.20 -6.25 16.90
CA ASP A 143 -10.49 -7.48 17.66
C ASP A 143 -9.28 -7.91 18.51
N SER A 144 -9.23 -7.43 19.75
CA SER A 144 -8.16 -7.74 20.71
C SER A 144 -8.11 -9.19 21.15
N ASP A 145 -9.17 -9.98 20.92
CA ASP A 145 -9.25 -11.38 21.29
C ASP A 145 -8.68 -12.32 20.21
N THR A 146 -8.17 -11.74 19.10
CA THR A 146 -7.61 -12.46 17.95
C THR A 146 -6.10 -12.17 17.82
N PRO A 147 -5.24 -12.79 18.67
CA PRO A 147 -3.80 -12.58 18.65
C PRO A 147 -3.16 -13.22 17.42
N ILE A 148 -2.34 -12.47 16.70
CA ILE A 148 -1.54 -12.98 15.56
C ILE A 148 -0.20 -13.51 16.06
N VAL A 149 0.47 -12.73 16.91
CA VAL A 149 1.71 -13.16 17.55
C VAL A 149 1.91 -12.41 18.87
N THR A 150 2.29 -13.15 19.89
CA THR A 150 2.76 -12.65 21.18
C THR A 150 4.27 -12.84 21.26
N LEU A 151 4.98 -11.76 21.56
CA LEU A 151 6.42 -11.68 21.70
C LEU A 151 6.75 -11.53 23.19
N VAL A 152 7.56 -12.44 23.72
CA VAL A 152 7.97 -12.44 25.13
C VAL A 152 9.49 -12.54 25.22
N ALA A 153 10.12 -11.56 25.85
CA ALA A 153 11.54 -11.62 26.17
C ALA A 153 11.79 -12.54 27.38
N VAL A 154 12.63 -13.55 27.20
CA VAL A 154 12.99 -14.54 28.22
C VAL A 154 14.50 -14.52 28.44
N ARG A 155 14.93 -14.55 29.69
CA ARG A 155 16.35 -14.56 30.04
C ARG A 155 16.99 -15.87 29.58
N GLU A 156 18.22 -15.80 29.07
CA GLU A 156 18.95 -17.01 28.67
C GLU A 156 19.07 -17.99 29.83
N GLY A 157 18.72 -19.26 29.57
CA GLY A 157 18.67 -20.33 30.56
C GLY A 157 17.30 -20.55 31.21
N GLU A 158 16.34 -19.65 31.01
CA GLU A 158 14.94 -19.85 31.42
C GLU A 158 14.15 -20.56 30.31
N SER A 159 13.13 -21.33 30.71
CA SER A 159 12.22 -22.00 29.79
C SER A 159 11.03 -21.11 29.43
N PHE A 160 10.68 -21.05 28.15
CA PHE A 160 9.46 -20.44 27.67
C PHE A 160 8.38 -21.51 27.44
N THR A 161 7.13 -21.23 27.83
CA THR A 161 5.96 -22.05 27.47
C THR A 161 4.89 -21.09 26.97
N PRO A 162 4.37 -21.28 25.75
CA PRO A 162 3.31 -20.43 25.22
C PRO A 162 1.98 -20.67 25.94
N ASP A 163 1.04 -19.75 25.77
CA ASP A 163 -0.31 -19.88 26.32
C ASP A 163 -1.04 -21.10 25.73
N GLU A 164 -2.10 -21.56 26.42
CA GLU A 164 -2.86 -22.74 25.98
C GLU A 164 -3.48 -22.52 24.59
N GLY A 165 -3.14 -23.38 23.63
CA GLY A 165 -3.59 -23.29 22.25
C GLY A 165 -2.58 -22.63 21.30
N ASP A 166 -1.54 -22.00 21.84
CA ASP A 166 -0.48 -21.37 21.06
C ASP A 166 0.70 -22.30 20.80
N THR A 167 1.40 -22.02 19.71
CA THR A 167 2.64 -22.70 19.32
C THR A 167 3.77 -21.69 19.29
N VAL A 168 4.99 -22.12 19.65
CA VAL A 168 6.19 -21.30 19.43
C VAL A 168 6.45 -21.19 17.92
N LEU A 169 6.32 -19.98 17.39
CA LEU A 169 6.45 -19.67 15.97
C LEU A 169 7.90 -19.32 15.58
N GLY A 170 8.72 -18.92 16.56
CA GLY A 170 10.15 -18.70 16.37
C GLY A 170 10.78 -17.96 17.54
N ALA A 171 12.07 -17.68 17.42
CA ALA A 171 12.83 -16.96 18.45
C ALA A 171 13.92 -16.06 17.83
N ALA A 172 14.19 -14.93 18.48
CA ALA A 172 15.26 -14.00 18.13
C ALA A 172 16.15 -13.73 19.35
N ASN A 173 17.44 -14.08 19.28
CA ASN A 173 18.40 -13.79 20.34
C ASN A 173 18.87 -12.33 20.25
N LEU A 174 18.81 -11.61 21.37
CA LEU A 174 19.13 -10.17 21.43
C LEU A 174 20.64 -9.89 21.62
N GLY A 175 21.44 -10.90 21.91
CA GLY A 175 22.88 -10.77 22.18
C GLY A 175 23.24 -10.17 23.54
N ASN A 176 22.25 -9.84 24.37
CA ASN A 176 22.41 -9.21 25.68
C ASN A 176 21.92 -10.11 26.85
N GLY A 177 21.88 -11.43 26.63
CA GLY A 177 21.41 -12.41 27.64
C GLY A 177 19.91 -12.64 27.65
N TYR A 178 19.20 -12.19 26.61
CA TYR A 178 17.77 -12.41 26.41
C TYR A 178 17.47 -12.96 25.02
N THR A 179 16.43 -13.79 24.93
CA THR A 179 15.84 -14.28 23.68
C THR A 179 14.36 -13.92 23.66
N VAL A 180 13.90 -13.31 22.57
CA VAL A 180 12.48 -13.03 22.34
C VAL A 180 11.87 -14.24 21.66
N TYR A 181 10.86 -14.84 22.30
CA TYR A 181 10.06 -15.91 21.70
C TYR A 181 8.79 -15.32 21.09
N ALA A 182 8.51 -15.71 19.85
CA ALA A 182 7.25 -15.46 19.17
C ALA A 182 6.35 -16.68 19.32
N SER A 183 5.13 -16.50 19.81
CA SER A 183 4.11 -17.54 19.89
C SER A 183 2.75 -17.05 19.42
N GLY A 184 1.89 -17.96 18.99
CA GLY A 184 0.51 -17.62 18.62
C GLY A 184 -0.26 -18.83 18.09
N PRO A 185 -1.54 -18.63 17.74
CA PRO A 185 -2.37 -19.65 17.10
C PRO A 185 -1.86 -19.92 15.69
N VAL A 186 -1.81 -21.19 15.27
CA VAL A 186 -1.43 -21.54 13.89
C VAL A 186 -2.64 -21.37 12.97
N TYR A 187 -2.92 -20.15 12.50
CA TYR A 187 -4.14 -19.82 11.75
C TYR A 187 -4.37 -20.64 10.47
N PRO A 188 -3.34 -20.96 9.65
CA PRO A 188 -3.49 -21.85 8.51
C PRO A 188 -3.97 -23.26 8.88
N TYR A 189 -3.82 -23.66 10.14
CA TYR A 189 -4.35 -24.92 10.67
C TYR A 189 -5.70 -24.75 11.39
N VAL A 190 -5.81 -23.76 12.29
CA VAL A 190 -6.99 -23.53 13.14
C VAL A 190 -8.22 -23.21 12.31
N VAL A 191 -8.11 -22.27 11.35
CA VAL A 191 -9.27 -21.78 10.59
C VAL A 191 -9.95 -22.88 9.75
N PRO A 192 -9.23 -23.70 8.95
CA PRO A 192 -9.87 -24.78 8.20
C PRO A 192 -10.43 -25.91 9.09
N GLN A 193 -9.82 -26.20 10.25
CA GLN A 193 -10.31 -27.25 11.16
C GLN A 193 -11.66 -26.88 11.80
N THR A 194 -11.79 -25.61 12.22
CA THR A 194 -13.05 -25.06 12.75
C THR A 194 -14.16 -25.13 11.70
N ILE A 195 -13.88 -24.77 10.45
CA ILE A 195 -14.86 -24.79 9.36
C ILE A 195 -15.24 -26.20 8.92
N ASN A 196 -14.34 -27.19 9.08
CA ASN A 196 -14.62 -28.60 8.80
C ASN A 196 -15.36 -29.32 9.95
N GLY A 197 -15.74 -28.63 11.03
CA GLY A 197 -16.51 -29.17 12.15
C GLY A 197 -15.74 -30.18 13.00
N ARG A 198 -14.40 -30.15 12.98
CA ARG A 198 -13.52 -31.14 13.64
C ARG A 198 -12.96 -30.71 14.99
N THR A 199 -13.15 -29.46 15.42
CA THR A 199 -12.70 -28.95 16.72
C THR A 199 -13.84 -28.26 17.47
N GLN A 200 -14.00 -28.56 18.76
CA GLN A 200 -14.89 -27.86 19.69
C GLN A 200 -14.06 -26.93 20.61
N ASN A 201 -13.34 -25.95 20.05
CA ASN A 201 -12.71 -24.88 20.85
C ASN A 201 -13.36 -23.52 20.50
N PRO A 202 -13.51 -22.59 21.48
CA PRO A 202 -14.49 -21.49 21.48
C PRO A 202 -14.18 -20.31 20.55
N VAL A 203 -13.21 -20.43 19.66
CA VAL A 203 -13.00 -19.51 18.52
C VAL A 203 -14.02 -19.81 17.41
N SER A 204 -15.27 -20.07 17.81
CA SER A 204 -16.32 -20.53 16.90
C SER A 204 -16.85 -19.35 16.10
N THR A 205 -16.59 -19.43 14.78
CA THR A 205 -17.04 -18.59 13.66
C THR A 205 -16.39 -17.20 13.55
N TYR A 206 -15.11 -17.17 13.17
CA TYR A 206 -14.64 -16.05 12.36
C TYR A 206 -15.59 -15.88 11.17
N PRO A 207 -16.08 -14.66 10.90
CA PRO A 207 -16.66 -14.35 9.60
C PRO A 207 -15.71 -14.82 8.49
N MET A 208 -16.26 -15.30 7.36
CA MET A 208 -15.43 -15.86 6.29
C MET A 208 -14.35 -14.88 5.83
N ASP A 209 -14.66 -13.58 5.82
CA ASP A 209 -13.70 -12.52 5.47
C ASP A 209 -12.55 -12.44 6.46
N THR A 210 -12.82 -12.52 7.76
CA THR A 210 -11.80 -12.57 8.83
C THR A 210 -10.96 -13.85 8.74
N ALA A 211 -11.60 -14.99 8.46
CA ALA A 211 -10.91 -16.27 8.26
C ALA A 211 -9.93 -16.23 7.08
N ILE A 212 -10.31 -15.58 5.97
CA ILE A 212 -9.44 -15.36 4.82
C ILE A 212 -8.29 -14.44 5.23
N GLU A 213 -8.60 -13.31 5.86
CA GLU A 213 -7.61 -12.32 6.27
C GLU A 213 -6.55 -12.92 7.20
N LEU A 214 -6.95 -13.69 8.22
CA LEU A 214 -6.01 -14.30 9.17
C LEU A 214 -5.02 -15.26 8.48
N VAL A 215 -5.51 -16.11 7.58
CA VAL A 215 -4.66 -17.05 6.84
C VAL A 215 -3.71 -16.32 5.89
N GLU A 216 -4.20 -15.32 5.19
CA GLU A 216 -3.39 -14.55 4.25
C GLU A 216 -2.35 -13.69 4.98
N LEU A 217 -2.73 -13.08 6.10
CA LEU A 217 -1.85 -12.25 6.93
C LEU A 217 -0.69 -13.05 7.52
N THR A 218 -0.98 -14.26 8.02
CA THR A 218 -0.01 -15.16 8.70
C THR A 218 0.83 -16.00 7.72
N THR A 219 0.53 -15.94 6.42
CA THR A 219 1.35 -16.55 5.36
C THR A 219 1.96 -15.54 4.39
N GLY A 220 1.73 -14.25 4.62
CA GLY A 220 2.20 -13.15 3.76
C GLY A 220 1.60 -13.20 2.36
N ASN A 221 0.32 -13.56 2.25
CA ASN A 221 -0.45 -13.73 1.02
C ASN A 221 0.16 -14.76 0.04
N ARG A 222 1.13 -15.59 0.47
CA ARG A 222 1.71 -16.64 -0.39
C ARG A 222 0.72 -17.77 -0.66
N TYR A 223 -0.25 -17.93 0.22
CA TYR A 223 -1.29 -18.94 0.10
C TYR A 223 -2.64 -18.31 0.41
N THR A 224 -3.58 -18.52 -0.50
CA THR A 224 -4.99 -18.18 -0.28
C THR A 224 -5.61 -19.16 0.70
N TYR A 225 -6.65 -18.71 1.40
CA TYR A 225 -7.47 -19.59 2.25
C TYR A 225 -7.92 -20.88 1.52
N SER A 226 -8.32 -20.77 0.25
CA SER A 226 -8.76 -21.93 -0.54
C SER A 226 -7.63 -22.92 -0.83
N GLN A 227 -6.40 -22.46 -1.06
CA GLN A 227 -5.24 -23.34 -1.24
C GLN A 227 -4.91 -24.08 0.05
N ILE A 228 -4.88 -23.36 1.18
CA ILE A 228 -4.66 -23.94 2.51
C ILE A 228 -5.73 -25.00 2.81
N LYS A 229 -7.01 -24.65 2.65
CA LYS A 229 -8.14 -25.57 2.87
C LYS A 229 -8.04 -26.87 2.06
N ASN A 230 -7.75 -26.75 0.76
CA ASN A 230 -7.76 -27.90 -0.16
C ASN A 230 -6.51 -28.77 -0.09
N VAL A 231 -5.34 -28.17 0.18
CA VAL A 231 -4.03 -28.86 0.14
C VAL A 231 -3.61 -29.34 1.52
N LEU A 232 -3.88 -28.57 2.57
CA LEU A 232 -3.32 -28.82 3.90
C LEU A 232 -4.27 -29.51 4.88
N VAL A 233 -5.60 -29.57 4.62
CA VAL A 233 -6.53 -30.17 5.60
C VAL A 233 -7.50 -31.21 5.01
N GLY A 234 -7.46 -31.48 3.69
CA GLY A 234 -8.36 -32.45 3.04
C GLY A 234 -7.77 -33.83 2.68
N LYS A 235 -6.45 -33.99 2.69
CA LYS A 235 -5.75 -35.17 2.11
C LYS A 235 -4.48 -35.58 2.88
N ASP A 236 -4.59 -35.73 4.20
CA ASP A 236 -3.48 -36.10 5.12
C ASP A 236 -2.51 -34.98 5.53
N GLY A 237 -2.85 -33.71 5.31
CA GLY A 237 -2.00 -32.61 5.75
C GLY A 237 -1.94 -32.52 7.27
N LYS A 238 -0.73 -32.71 7.82
CA LYS A 238 -0.43 -32.66 9.25
C LYS A 238 -0.33 -31.21 9.71
N ALA A 239 -0.70 -30.94 10.96
CA ALA A 239 -0.50 -29.65 11.62
C ALA A 239 0.93 -29.12 11.40
N ASP A 240 1.92 -30.00 11.36
CA ASP A 240 3.32 -29.70 11.08
C ASP A 240 3.54 -28.91 9.78
N ALA A 241 2.81 -29.22 8.71
CA ALA A 241 2.98 -28.54 7.42
C ALA A 241 2.42 -27.11 7.45
N ALA A 242 1.26 -26.92 8.07
CA ALA A 242 0.67 -25.59 8.26
C ALA A 242 1.49 -24.73 9.23
N THR A 243 1.94 -25.34 10.33
CA THR A 243 2.86 -24.72 11.30
C THR A 243 4.15 -24.28 10.63
N LYS A 244 4.71 -25.12 9.74
CA LYS A 244 5.92 -24.79 8.99
C LYS A 244 5.73 -23.56 8.07
N LEU A 245 4.58 -23.39 7.44
CA LEU A 245 4.34 -22.24 6.57
C LEU A 245 4.34 -20.91 7.34
N GLU A 246 3.67 -20.90 8.49
CA GLU A 246 3.58 -19.71 9.33
C GLU A 246 4.90 -19.40 10.05
N THR A 247 5.54 -20.42 10.63
CA THR A 247 6.89 -20.29 11.23
C THR A 247 7.93 -19.80 10.22
N ASP A 248 7.98 -20.38 9.01
CA ASP A 248 8.91 -19.95 7.96
C ASP A 248 8.63 -18.49 7.55
N TYR A 249 7.36 -18.08 7.50
CA TYR A 249 6.99 -16.71 7.16
C TYR A 249 7.42 -15.73 8.26
N LEU A 250 7.00 -15.95 9.51
CA LEU A 250 7.33 -15.08 10.63
C LEU A 250 8.85 -15.00 10.84
N ALA A 251 9.58 -16.09 10.65
CA ALA A 251 11.03 -16.11 10.68
C ALA A 251 11.69 -15.26 9.58
N GLN A 252 11.03 -15.08 8.43
CA GLN A 252 11.53 -14.24 7.33
C GLN A 252 11.18 -12.76 7.48
N ILE A 253 10.02 -12.44 8.05
CA ILE A 253 9.46 -11.08 7.99
C ILE A 253 9.43 -10.33 9.31
N LEU A 254 9.29 -11.04 10.44
CA LEU A 254 9.17 -10.42 11.76
C LEU A 254 10.46 -10.58 12.56
N LEU A 255 10.95 -11.81 12.72
CA LEU A 255 12.11 -12.08 13.58
C LEU A 255 13.38 -11.29 13.22
N PRO A 256 13.71 -11.03 11.93
CA PRO A 256 14.91 -10.27 11.58
C PRO A 256 14.86 -8.78 11.99
N SER A 257 13.68 -8.22 12.26
CA SER A 257 13.55 -6.83 12.71
C SER A 257 13.72 -6.68 14.22
N ILE A 258 13.63 -7.79 14.99
CA ILE A 258 13.76 -7.77 16.44
C ILE A 258 15.21 -7.50 16.83
N LYS A 259 15.44 -6.44 17.61
CA LYS A 259 16.75 -6.04 18.11
C LYS A 259 16.68 -5.59 19.56
N ALA A 260 17.78 -5.69 20.29
CA ALA A 260 17.87 -5.13 21.63
C ALA A 260 17.52 -3.63 21.60
N GLN A 261 16.86 -3.17 22.66
CA GLN A 261 16.66 -1.74 22.88
C GLN A 261 18.00 -1.11 23.27
N ASP A 262 18.35 0.02 22.65
CA ASP A 262 19.57 0.79 22.95
C ASP A 262 19.53 1.44 24.35
#